data_AF-A0A916Y2V4-F1
#
_entry.id   AF-A0A916Y2V4-F1
#
_cell.length_a   1.000
_cell.length_b   1.000
_cell.length_c   1.000
_cell.angle_alpha   90.00
_cell.angle_beta   90.00
_cell.angle_gamma   90.00
#
_symmetry.space_group_name_H-M   'P 1'
#
loop_
_entity.id
_entity.type
_entity.pdbx_description
1 polymer ?
#
loop_
_entity_poly.entity_id
_entity_poly.type
_entity_poly.pdbx_seq_one_letter_code
_entity_poly.pdbx_strand_id
1 'polypeptide(L)'
;MALHITGDTAADELLTENPLALLVGMLLDQQIAMETAFAGPQKILDRTGSLSAADLAGYGPDALVEVFRETPAVHRYPGSMAGRVQKLCQEVVAEWDGDAAAIWTDGNPSGAEVLKRLKKLPGFGDQKARIFLALLGKQCEFTGSGWREAAGDYGEEGSFRSVADITSPETLAKVRETKRAMKAAAKAKK
;
A
#
# COMPACT_ATOMS: atom_id res chain seq x y z
N MET A 1 -5.71 15.69 -0.64
CA MET A 1 -5.05 15.90 0.67
C MET A 1 -3.70 15.17 0.68
N ALA A 2 -2.72 15.61 1.49
CA ALA A 2 -1.44 14.89 1.64
C ALA A 2 -1.57 13.72 2.63
N LEU A 3 -0.89 12.61 2.33
CA LEU A 3 -0.77 11.46 3.23
C LEU A 3 0.26 11.76 4.33
N HIS A 4 0.07 11.20 5.53
CA HIS A 4 0.96 11.38 6.69
C HIS A 4 1.24 10.03 7.37
N ILE A 5 1.69 9.05 6.58
CA ILE A 5 1.76 7.65 7.01
C ILE A 5 3.11 7.34 7.65
N THR A 6 4.19 7.88 7.10
CA THR A 6 5.56 7.53 7.47
C THR A 6 6.15 8.46 8.52
N GLY A 7 5.70 9.73 8.53
CA GLY A 7 6.33 10.79 9.32
C GLY A 7 7.59 11.37 8.68
N ASP A 8 7.94 10.92 7.48
CA ASP A 8 8.99 11.48 6.62
C ASP A 8 8.34 12.26 5.48
N THR A 9 8.68 13.54 5.33
CA THR A 9 8.02 14.43 4.38
C THR A 9 8.18 13.97 2.93
N ALA A 10 9.38 13.52 2.53
CA ALA A 10 9.63 13.12 1.15
C ALA A 10 8.89 11.82 0.81
N ALA A 11 8.91 10.84 1.71
CA ALA A 11 8.16 9.60 1.52
C ALA A 11 6.65 9.85 1.50
N ASP A 12 6.12 10.68 2.39
CA ASP A 12 4.70 11.02 2.45
C ASP A 12 4.23 11.82 1.21
N GLU A 13 5.06 12.71 0.68
CA GLU A 13 4.82 13.41 -0.60
C GLU A 13 4.80 12.42 -1.77
N LEU A 14 5.80 11.53 -1.87
CA LEU A 14 5.83 10.49 -2.90
C LEU A 14 4.60 9.58 -2.86
N LEU A 15 4.15 9.17 -1.67
CA LEU A 15 2.95 8.34 -1.51
C LEU A 15 1.68 9.09 -1.93
N THR A 16 1.65 10.41 -1.75
CA THR A 16 0.53 11.27 -2.14
C THR A 16 0.42 11.40 -3.66
N GLU A 17 1.56 11.56 -4.33
CA GLU A 17 1.61 11.90 -5.76
C GLU A 17 1.73 10.68 -6.69
N ASN A 18 2.26 9.56 -6.19
CA ASN A 18 2.54 8.37 -6.99
C ASN A 18 1.65 7.17 -6.58
N PRO A 19 0.62 6.85 -7.38
CA PRO A 19 -0.25 5.69 -7.19
C PRO A 19 0.48 4.35 -7.03
N LEU A 20 1.57 4.15 -7.78
CA LEU A 20 2.39 2.94 -7.69
C LEU A 20 3.15 2.89 -6.37
N ALA A 21 3.69 4.02 -5.89
CA ALA A 21 4.33 4.10 -4.58
C ALA A 21 3.37 3.65 -3.48
N LEU A 22 2.11 4.07 -3.54
CA LEU A 22 1.09 3.68 -2.57
C LEU A 22 0.82 2.17 -2.57
N LEU A 23 0.69 1.57 -3.77
CA LEU A 23 0.54 0.11 -3.91
C LEU A 23 1.76 -0.65 -3.39
N VAL A 24 2.96 -0.17 -3.70
CA VAL A 24 4.22 -0.78 -3.24
C VAL A 24 4.35 -0.69 -1.72
N GLY A 25 4.06 0.46 -1.11
CA GLY A 25 4.04 0.64 0.35
C GLY A 25 3.08 -0.34 1.02
N MET A 26 1.87 -0.49 0.48
CA MET A 26 0.89 -1.47 0.96
C MET A 26 1.37 -2.91 0.78
N LEU A 27 2.01 -3.26 -0.34
CA LEU A 27 2.56 -4.59 -0.59
C LEU A 27 3.65 -4.95 0.44
N LEU A 28 4.50 -3.98 0.77
CA LEU A 28 5.59 -4.09 1.73
C LEU A 28 5.14 -4.15 3.20
N ASP A 29 3.90 -3.75 3.53
CA ASP A 29 3.37 -3.83 4.90
C ASP A 29 3.11 -5.29 5.31
N GLN A 30 4.20 -6.01 5.60
CA GLN A 30 4.20 -7.41 5.99
C GLN A 30 5.27 -7.69 7.04
N GLN A 31 4.80 -7.90 8.28
CA GLN A 31 5.63 -8.25 9.43
C GLN A 31 6.72 -7.21 9.75
N ILE A 32 6.57 -5.97 9.31
CA ILE A 32 7.37 -4.82 9.71
C ILE A 32 6.45 -3.72 10.26
N ALA A 33 7.03 -2.64 10.77
CA ALA A 33 6.25 -1.45 11.08
C ALA A 33 5.72 -0.84 9.77
N MET A 34 4.49 -0.36 9.81
CA MET A 34 3.79 0.18 8.64
C MET A 34 4.54 1.39 8.08
N GLU A 35 5.02 2.27 8.95
CA GLU A 35 5.83 3.45 8.60
C GLU A 35 7.08 3.04 7.82
N THR A 36 7.75 1.95 8.23
CA THR A 36 8.90 1.40 7.52
C THR A 36 8.53 0.82 6.15
N ALA A 37 7.37 0.18 6.03
CA ALA A 37 6.87 -0.35 4.77
C ALA A 37 6.55 0.76 3.76
N PHE A 38 5.82 1.77 4.21
CA PHE A 38 5.40 2.90 3.40
C PHE A 38 6.53 3.90 3.09
N ALA A 39 7.63 3.87 3.84
CA ALA A 39 8.88 4.56 3.45
C ALA A 39 9.71 3.77 2.42
N GLY A 40 9.36 2.50 2.16
CA GLY A 40 10.06 1.64 1.20
C GLY A 40 10.11 2.19 -0.24
N PRO A 41 9.02 2.70 -0.81
CA PRO A 41 9.00 3.32 -2.14
C PRO A 41 10.04 4.43 -2.33
N GLN A 42 10.23 5.31 -1.34
CA GLN A 42 11.22 6.38 -1.41
C GLN A 42 12.63 5.82 -1.54
N LYS A 43 12.98 4.80 -0.73
CA LYS A 43 14.28 4.14 -0.83
C LYS A 43 14.50 3.48 -2.19
N ILE A 44 13.46 2.92 -2.79
CA ILE A 44 13.56 2.34 -4.14
C ILE A 44 13.86 3.47 -5.13
N LEU A 45 13.07 4.54 -5.10
CA LEU A 45 13.24 5.72 -5.96
C LEU A 45 14.66 6.30 -5.85
N ASP A 46 15.16 6.50 -4.64
CA ASP A 46 16.50 7.07 -4.40
C ASP A 46 17.62 6.23 -5.02
N ARG A 47 17.45 4.90 -5.09
CA ARG A 47 18.46 3.94 -5.54
C ARG A 47 18.39 3.63 -7.03
N THR A 48 17.18 3.61 -7.59
CA THR A 48 16.95 3.31 -9.01
C THR A 48 16.86 4.58 -9.86
N GLY A 49 16.61 5.73 -9.25
CA GLY A 49 16.33 7.00 -9.93
C GLY A 49 14.93 7.09 -10.55
N SER A 50 14.13 6.02 -10.49
CA SER A 50 12.78 5.96 -11.03
C SER A 50 11.89 4.98 -10.27
N LEU A 51 10.62 5.34 -10.11
CA LEU A 51 9.59 4.47 -9.54
C LEU A 51 8.39 4.36 -10.51
N SER A 52 8.66 3.87 -11.72
CA SER A 52 7.64 3.51 -12.71
C SER A 52 7.41 2.01 -12.75
N ALA A 53 6.20 1.59 -13.17
CA ALA A 53 5.88 0.18 -13.31
C ALA A 53 6.76 -0.49 -14.38
N ALA A 54 7.00 0.20 -15.50
CA ALA A 54 7.83 -0.30 -16.59
C ALA A 54 9.28 -0.53 -16.17
N ASP A 55 9.90 0.44 -15.48
CA ASP A 55 11.30 0.34 -15.06
C ASP A 55 11.51 -0.81 -14.06
N LEU A 56 10.61 -0.92 -13.07
CA LEU A 56 10.70 -1.98 -12.06
C LEU A 56 10.34 -3.36 -12.64
N ALA A 57 9.38 -3.43 -13.57
CA ALA A 57 9.03 -4.68 -14.25
C ALA A 57 10.19 -5.21 -15.10
N GLY A 58 10.89 -4.31 -15.80
CA GLY A 58 12.03 -4.61 -16.68
C GLY A 58 13.38 -4.72 -15.96
N TYR A 59 13.46 -4.39 -14.67
CA TYR A 59 14.70 -4.45 -13.89
C TYR A 59 15.27 -5.87 -13.85
N GLY A 60 16.60 -6.02 -13.89
CA GLY A 60 17.23 -7.32 -13.69
C GLY A 60 16.86 -7.89 -12.31
N PRO A 61 16.30 -9.11 -12.20
CA PRO A 61 15.78 -9.62 -10.92
C PRO A 61 16.82 -9.59 -9.79
N ASP A 62 18.05 -10.06 -10.06
CA ASP A 62 19.13 -10.05 -9.07
C ASP A 62 19.60 -8.62 -8.73
N ALA A 63 19.62 -7.72 -9.72
CA ALA A 63 19.97 -6.32 -9.49
C ALA A 63 18.92 -5.60 -8.63
N LEU A 64 17.64 -5.91 -8.81
CA LEU A 64 16.56 -5.35 -7.98
C LEU A 64 16.66 -5.88 -6.54
N VAL A 65 17.07 -7.14 -6.37
CA VAL A 65 17.35 -7.69 -5.04
C VAL A 65 18.48 -6.91 -4.35
N GLU A 66 19.54 -6.54 -5.07
CA GLU A 66 20.63 -5.72 -4.50
C GLU A 66 20.16 -4.31 -4.11
N VAL A 67 19.30 -3.67 -4.92
CA VAL A 67 18.62 -2.42 -4.54
C VAL A 67 17.88 -2.57 -3.21
N PHE A 68 17.17 -3.68 -3.01
CA PHE A 68 16.45 -3.94 -1.76
C PHE A 68 17.36 -4.23 -0.56
N ARG A 69 18.55 -4.78 -0.80
CA ARG A 69 19.55 -5.15 0.23
C ARG A 69 20.37 -3.97 0.72
N GLU A 70 20.56 -2.94 -0.11
CA GLU A 70 21.38 -1.79 0.24
C GLU A 70 20.98 -1.21 1.60
N THR A 71 21.96 -1.01 2.48
CA THR A 71 21.74 -0.63 3.88
C THR A 71 21.48 0.87 4.02
N PRO A 72 20.43 1.30 4.75
CA PRO A 72 19.43 0.46 5.43
C PRO A 72 18.45 -0.20 4.45
N ALA A 73 18.27 -1.52 4.54
CA ALA A 73 17.46 -2.31 3.61
C ALA A 73 16.04 -1.76 3.44
N VAL A 74 15.45 -1.96 2.26
CA VAL A 74 14.05 -1.59 1.98
C VAL A 74 13.11 -2.41 2.86
N HIS A 75 13.41 -3.70 3.05
CA HIS A 75 12.64 -4.60 3.89
C HIS A 75 13.55 -5.61 4.58
N ARG A 76 13.11 -6.16 5.72
CA ARG A 76 13.82 -7.27 6.42
C ARG A 76 13.89 -8.60 5.62
N TYR A 77 13.23 -8.66 4.46
CA TYR A 77 13.15 -9.81 3.57
C TYR A 77 13.43 -9.35 2.13
N PRO A 78 14.61 -8.79 1.85
CA PRO A 78 14.86 -8.00 0.64
C PRO A 78 14.64 -8.83 -0.64
N GLY A 79 15.17 -10.06 -0.69
CA GLY A 79 15.01 -10.93 -1.86
C GLY A 79 13.55 -11.26 -2.21
N SER A 80 12.75 -11.64 -1.19
CA SER A 80 11.35 -11.98 -1.43
C SER A 80 10.50 -10.75 -1.77
N MET A 81 10.76 -9.61 -1.14
CA MET A 81 9.99 -8.39 -1.40
C MET A 81 10.34 -7.76 -2.74
N ALA A 82 11.60 -7.77 -3.15
CA ALA A 82 12.01 -7.31 -4.49
C ALA A 82 11.24 -8.05 -5.59
N GLY A 83 11.24 -9.40 -5.53
CA GLY A 83 10.51 -10.21 -6.51
C GLY A 83 8.99 -10.02 -6.47
N ARG A 84 8.40 -9.70 -5.31
CA ARG A 84 6.97 -9.38 -5.21
C ARG A 84 6.64 -8.03 -5.81
N VAL A 85 7.46 -7.01 -5.54
CA VAL A 85 7.30 -5.67 -6.12
C VAL A 85 7.47 -5.71 -7.63
N GLN A 86 8.46 -6.45 -8.14
CA GLN A 86 8.62 -6.65 -9.58
C GLN A 86 7.39 -7.31 -10.22
N LYS A 87 6.85 -8.38 -9.61
CA LYS A 87 5.63 -9.04 -10.10
C LYS A 87 4.41 -8.12 -10.08
N LEU A 88 4.26 -7.32 -9.04
CA LEU A 88 3.21 -6.30 -8.99
C LEU A 88 3.35 -5.31 -10.15
N CYS A 89 4.56 -4.82 -10.41
CA CYS A 89 4.81 -3.89 -11.51
C CYS A 89 4.56 -4.53 -12.88
N GLN A 90 4.91 -5.81 -13.06
CA GLN A 90 4.61 -6.57 -14.28
C GLN A 90 3.10 -6.70 -14.51
N GLU A 91 2.31 -6.98 -13.46
CA GLU A 91 0.84 -7.01 -13.55
C GLU A 91 0.27 -5.64 -13.94
N VAL A 92 0.79 -4.57 -13.34
CA VAL A 92 0.36 -3.19 -13.66
C VAL A 92 0.69 -2.83 -15.11
N VAL A 93 1.85 -3.23 -15.63
CA VAL A 93 2.18 -3.03 -17.05
C VAL A 93 1.25 -3.84 -17.96
N ALA A 94 1.05 -5.12 -17.65
CA ALA A 94 0.30 -6.03 -18.52
C ALA A 94 -1.21 -5.69 -18.60
N GLU A 95 -1.83 -5.37 -17.46
CA GLU A 95 -3.29 -5.22 -17.36
C GLU A 95 -3.73 -3.75 -17.34
N TRP A 96 -2.83 -2.81 -17.03
CA TRP A 96 -3.15 -1.40 -16.81
C TRP A 96 -2.23 -0.43 -17.56
N ASP A 97 -1.47 -0.92 -18.55
CA ASP A 97 -0.55 -0.14 -19.39
C ASP A 97 0.48 0.68 -18.57
N GLY A 98 0.82 0.19 -17.38
CA GLY A 98 1.76 0.83 -16.47
C GLY A 98 1.14 1.90 -15.57
N ASP A 99 -0.15 2.23 -15.75
CA ASP A 99 -0.88 3.19 -14.90
C ASP A 99 -1.53 2.50 -13.70
N ALA A 100 -0.89 2.63 -12.54
CA ALA A 100 -1.44 2.12 -11.30
C ALA A 100 -2.77 2.78 -10.88
N ALA A 101 -3.02 4.05 -11.23
CA ALA A 101 -4.27 4.72 -10.86
C ALA A 101 -5.48 4.13 -11.61
N ALA A 102 -5.28 3.66 -12.85
CA ALA A 102 -6.32 3.06 -13.69
C ALA A 102 -7.05 1.91 -12.98
N ILE A 103 -6.40 1.22 -12.04
CA ILE A 103 -7.01 0.19 -11.19
C ILE A 103 -8.30 0.69 -10.51
N TRP A 104 -8.33 1.96 -10.06
CA TRP A 104 -9.50 2.55 -9.40
C TRP A 104 -10.13 3.74 -10.12
N THR A 105 -9.56 4.22 -11.23
CA THR A 105 -10.14 5.33 -12.02
C THR A 105 -10.78 4.86 -13.32
N ASP A 106 -10.26 3.80 -13.95
CA ASP A 106 -10.72 3.39 -15.29
C ASP A 106 -12.14 2.84 -15.28
N GLY A 107 -12.99 3.46 -16.10
CA GLY A 107 -14.40 3.13 -16.26
C GLY A 107 -15.32 3.59 -15.12
N ASN A 108 -14.88 4.52 -14.25
CA ASN A 108 -15.63 4.97 -13.07
C ASN A 108 -16.15 3.80 -12.21
N PRO A 109 -15.25 2.94 -11.70
CA PRO A 109 -15.65 1.67 -11.10
C PRO A 109 -16.37 1.88 -9.76
N SER A 110 -17.23 0.93 -9.41
CA SER A 110 -17.78 0.83 -8.06
C SER A 110 -16.72 0.35 -7.08
N GLY A 111 -16.95 0.55 -5.78
CA GLY A 111 -16.04 0.04 -4.75
C GLY A 111 -15.89 -1.49 -4.78
N ALA A 112 -16.94 -2.23 -5.14
CA ALA A 112 -16.86 -3.68 -5.30
C ALA A 112 -15.97 -4.10 -6.48
N GLU A 113 -16.01 -3.35 -7.59
CA GLU A 113 -15.15 -3.60 -8.75
C GLU A 113 -13.69 -3.25 -8.43
N VAL A 114 -13.43 -2.12 -7.76
CA VAL A 114 -12.08 -1.79 -7.29
C VAL A 114 -11.55 -2.85 -6.33
N LEU A 115 -12.35 -3.33 -5.37
CA LEU A 115 -11.94 -4.41 -4.48
C LEU A 115 -11.55 -5.67 -5.27
N LYS A 116 -12.33 -6.03 -6.28
CA LYS A 116 -12.06 -7.19 -7.14
C LYS A 116 -10.75 -7.01 -7.91
N ARG A 117 -10.49 -5.83 -8.48
CA ARG A 117 -9.24 -5.50 -9.18
C ARG A 117 -8.04 -5.57 -8.23
N LEU A 118 -8.14 -4.96 -7.05
CA LEU A 118 -7.11 -5.02 -6.02
C LEU A 118 -6.78 -6.45 -5.59
N LYS A 119 -7.78 -7.32 -5.43
CA LYS A 119 -7.59 -8.74 -5.05
C LYS A 119 -6.89 -9.59 -6.11
N LYS A 120 -6.83 -9.13 -7.36
CA LYS A 120 -6.08 -9.82 -8.43
C LYS A 120 -4.59 -9.50 -8.36
N LEU A 121 -4.21 -8.36 -7.77
CA LEU A 121 -2.82 -7.94 -7.72
C LEU A 121 -1.95 -8.91 -6.90
N PRO A 122 -0.74 -9.24 -7.37
CA PRO A 122 0.20 -10.06 -6.62
C PRO A 122 0.46 -9.51 -5.20
N GLY A 123 0.18 -10.33 -4.19
CA GLY A 123 0.40 -9.98 -2.78
C GLY A 123 -0.74 -9.21 -2.10
N PHE A 124 -1.86 -8.97 -2.79
CA PHE A 124 -3.07 -8.35 -2.24
C PHE A 124 -4.13 -9.38 -1.87
N GLY A 125 -3.99 -9.99 -0.70
CA GLY A 125 -5.06 -10.81 -0.10
C GLY A 125 -6.27 -9.97 0.32
N ASP A 126 -7.39 -10.63 0.65
CA ASP A 126 -8.68 -9.98 0.94
C ASP A 126 -8.58 -8.82 1.94
N GLN A 127 -7.92 -9.04 3.08
CA GLN A 127 -7.75 -8.00 4.10
C GLN A 127 -6.98 -6.78 3.57
N LYS A 128 -5.88 -7.01 2.83
CA LYS A 128 -5.04 -5.93 2.29
C LYS A 128 -5.80 -5.13 1.24
N ALA A 129 -6.53 -5.81 0.36
CA ALA A 129 -7.35 -5.17 -0.66
C ALA A 129 -8.46 -4.31 -0.03
N ARG A 130 -9.12 -4.77 1.04
CA ARG A 130 -10.13 -3.97 1.77
C ARG A 130 -9.53 -2.75 2.47
N ILE A 131 -8.37 -2.90 3.10
CA ILE A 131 -7.66 -1.78 3.72
C ILE A 131 -7.27 -0.76 2.65
N PHE A 132 -6.76 -1.20 1.50
CA PHE A 132 -6.39 -0.30 0.42
C PHE A 132 -7.61 0.42 -0.17
N LEU A 133 -8.73 -0.28 -0.36
CA LEU A 133 -9.98 0.36 -0.78
C LEU A 133 -10.46 1.41 0.24
N ALA A 134 -10.36 1.11 1.54
CA ALA A 134 -10.68 2.09 2.57
C ALA A 134 -9.75 3.31 2.50
N LEU A 135 -8.45 3.10 2.26
CA LEU A 135 -7.48 4.19 2.10
C LEU A 135 -7.84 5.08 0.91
N LEU A 136 -8.19 4.48 -0.22
CA LEU A 136 -8.64 5.20 -1.41
C LEU A 136 -9.86 6.07 -1.09
N GLY A 137 -10.88 5.50 -0.44
CA GLY A 137 -12.13 6.21 -0.14
C GLY A 137 -12.01 7.26 0.97
N LYS A 138 -11.13 7.05 1.95
CA LYS A 138 -10.95 7.95 3.10
C LYS A 138 -9.97 9.08 2.84
N GLN A 139 -8.92 8.84 2.06
CA GLN A 139 -7.80 9.78 1.92
C GLN A 139 -7.44 10.14 0.48
N CYS A 140 -7.79 9.31 -0.51
CA CYS A 140 -7.46 9.54 -1.92
C CYS A 140 -8.68 9.93 -2.77
N GLU A 141 -9.73 10.47 -2.15
CA GLU A 141 -10.90 11.06 -2.84
C GLU A 141 -11.66 10.10 -3.77
N PHE A 142 -11.49 8.78 -3.60
CA PHE A 142 -12.25 7.80 -4.36
C PHE A 142 -13.72 7.77 -3.90
N THR A 143 -14.64 8.05 -4.81
CA THR A 143 -16.08 8.19 -4.54
C THR A 143 -16.94 7.10 -5.17
N GLY A 144 -16.33 6.02 -5.69
CA GLY A 144 -17.05 4.92 -6.32
C GLY A 144 -18.12 4.32 -5.41
N SER A 145 -19.31 4.06 -5.95
CA SER A 145 -20.46 3.62 -5.18
C SER A 145 -20.17 2.34 -4.37
N GLY A 146 -20.66 2.30 -3.13
CA GLY A 146 -20.55 1.11 -2.27
C GLY A 146 -19.15 0.80 -1.73
N TRP A 147 -18.20 1.74 -1.79
CA TRP A 147 -16.82 1.47 -1.36
C TRP A 147 -16.67 1.19 0.13
N ARG A 148 -17.49 1.82 0.99
CA ARG A 148 -17.45 1.58 2.44
C ARG A 148 -17.90 0.16 2.76
N GLU A 149 -18.99 -0.27 2.16
CA GLU A 149 -19.57 -1.60 2.30
C GLU A 149 -18.58 -2.66 1.78
N ALA A 150 -17.96 -2.42 0.62
CA ALA A 150 -16.94 -3.31 0.07
C ALA A 150 -15.69 -3.40 0.96
N ALA A 151 -15.25 -2.28 1.56
CA ALA A 151 -14.14 -2.25 2.51
C ALA A 151 -14.47 -2.91 3.87
N GLY A 152 -15.75 -3.16 4.17
CA GLY A 152 -16.21 -3.78 5.42
C GLY A 152 -15.84 -2.93 6.64
N ASP A 153 -15.36 -3.55 7.72
CA ASP A 153 -14.93 -2.86 8.95
C ASP A 153 -13.94 -1.71 8.71
N TYR A 154 -13.13 -1.76 7.64
CA TYR A 154 -12.18 -0.70 7.32
C TYR A 154 -12.85 0.52 6.68
N GLY A 155 -14.05 0.39 6.13
CA GLY A 155 -14.84 1.47 5.56
C GLY A 155 -15.68 2.25 6.59
N GLU A 156 -15.78 1.75 7.82
CA GLU A 156 -16.56 2.36 8.92
C GLU A 156 -16.04 3.78 9.21
N GLU A 157 -16.97 4.74 9.27
CA GLU A 157 -16.67 6.14 9.58
C GLU A 157 -16.22 6.29 11.04
N GLY A 158 -15.19 7.10 11.29
CA GLY A 158 -14.63 7.27 12.63
C GLY A 158 -13.85 6.06 13.17
N SER A 159 -13.62 5.03 12.35
CA SER A 159 -12.77 3.89 12.75
C SER A 159 -11.28 4.24 12.73
N PHE A 160 -10.50 3.55 13.57
CA PHE A 160 -9.04 3.67 13.66
C PHE A 160 -8.40 2.28 13.59
N ARG A 161 -8.63 1.55 12.50
CA ARG A 161 -8.29 0.12 12.36
C ARG A 161 -7.05 -0.11 11.50
N SER A 162 -6.73 0.80 10.59
CA SER A 162 -5.73 0.57 9.55
C SER A 162 -5.02 1.84 9.10
N VAL A 163 -4.11 1.71 8.12
CA VAL A 163 -3.44 2.87 7.50
C VAL A 163 -4.42 3.85 6.86
N ALA A 164 -5.59 3.37 6.42
CA ALA A 164 -6.66 4.19 5.89
C ALA A 164 -7.17 5.26 6.88
N ASP A 165 -6.88 5.10 8.17
CA ASP A 165 -7.36 5.97 9.25
C ASP A 165 -6.26 6.91 9.78
N ILE A 166 -5.08 6.92 9.16
CA ILE A 166 -3.92 7.70 9.60
C ILE A 166 -3.80 8.95 8.76
N THR A 167 -4.16 10.08 9.36
CA THR A 167 -4.10 11.42 8.76
C THR A 167 -3.21 12.38 9.56
N SER A 168 -2.70 11.94 10.71
CA SER A 168 -1.88 12.74 11.62
C SER A 168 -1.14 11.84 12.64
N PRO A 169 -0.15 12.37 13.38
CA PRO A 169 0.50 11.64 14.47
C PRO A 169 -0.49 11.15 15.54
N GLU A 170 -1.54 11.91 15.84
CA GLU A 170 -2.57 11.56 16.81
C GLU A 170 -3.43 10.37 16.34
N THR A 171 -3.80 10.34 15.06
CA THR A 171 -4.57 9.22 14.50
C THR A 171 -3.71 7.97 14.32
N LEU A 172 -2.41 8.12 14.04
CA LEU A 172 -1.44 7.02 14.09
C LEU A 172 -1.40 6.35 15.47
N ALA A 173 -1.38 7.15 16.55
CA ALA A 173 -1.42 6.63 17.92
C ALA A 173 -2.70 5.83 18.18
N LYS A 174 -3.86 6.34 17.77
CA LYS A 174 -5.15 5.64 17.88
C LYS A 174 -5.15 4.31 17.12
N VAL A 175 -4.64 4.27 15.88
CA VAL A 175 -4.55 3.03 15.09
C VAL A 175 -3.66 2.00 15.78
N ARG A 176 -2.54 2.43 16.37
CA ARG A 176 -1.65 1.54 17.15
C ARG A 176 -2.36 0.96 18.37
N GLU A 177 -3.13 1.77 19.10
CA GLU A 177 -3.93 1.32 20.24
C GLU A 177 -4.98 0.29 19.84
N THR A 178 -5.77 0.57 18.79
CA THR A 178 -6.76 -0.38 18.26
C THR A 178 -6.11 -1.71 17.85
N LYS A 179 -4.99 -1.67 17.10
CA LYS A 179 -4.27 -2.89 16.69
C LYS A 179 -3.76 -3.69 17.90
N ARG A 180 -3.32 -3.02 18.98
CA ARG A 180 -2.91 -3.69 20.23
C ARG A 180 -4.10 -4.34 20.94
N ALA A 181 -5.21 -3.62 21.06
CA ALA A 181 -6.44 -4.12 21.69
C ALA A 181 -7.00 -5.34 20.93
N MET A 182 -7.05 -5.29 19.59
CA MET A 182 -7.49 -6.41 18.75
C MET A 182 -6.60 -7.65 18.93
N LYS A 183 -5.27 -7.48 18.97
CA LYS A 183 -4.33 -8.58 19.22
C LYS A 183 -4.50 -9.18 20.62
N ALA A 184 -4.73 -8.35 21.64
CA ALA A 184 -4.98 -8.82 23.00
C ALA A 184 -6.29 -9.63 23.08
N ALA A 185 -7.37 -9.11 22.49
CA ALA A 185 -8.66 -9.80 22.42
C ALA A 185 -8.58 -11.14 21.67
N ALA A 186 -7.83 -11.21 20.58
CA ALA A 186 -7.62 -12.46 19.83
C ALA A 186 -6.83 -13.50 20.65
N LYS A 187 -5.85 -13.07 21.46
CA LYS A 187 -5.12 -13.96 22.37
C LYS A 187 -5.99 -14.47 23.52
N ALA A 188 -6.89 -13.63 24.05
CA ALA A 188 -7.79 -14.02 25.13
C ALA A 188 -8.89 -15.02 24.71
N LYS A 189 -9.16 -15.13 23.40
CA LYS A 189 -10.11 -16.10 22.83
C LYS A 189 -9.47 -17.45 22.47
N LYS A 190 -8.15 -17.59 22.62
CA LYS A 190 -7.38 -18.79 22.31
C LYS A 190 -7.00 -19.51 23.59
#